data_AF-A0A9E1MZQ9-F1
#
_entry.id   AF-A0A9E1MZQ9-F1
#
_cell.length_a   1.000
_cell.length_b   1.000
_cell.length_c   1.000
_cell.angle_alpha   90.00
_cell.angle_beta   90.00
_cell.angle_gamma   90.00
#
_symmetry.space_group_name_H-M   'P 1'
#
loop_
_entity.id
_entity.type
_entity.pdbx_description
1 polymer ?
#
loop_
_entity_poly.entity_id
_entity_poly.type
_entity_poly.pdbx_seq_one_letter_code
_entity_poly.pdbx_strand_id
1 'polypeptide(L)'
;MRRYFASCVCEAGERPYELDPWFEEDKEGRQLIPMTRAISIVAPPEQVWPWLCQMGRGAGWYTYDRLDNGGIKSAQHLVSWIPEPRLGDAAAVGYLREIRPHEMGWWLPGETQLGAELRMGISMKVSPEGSGTRLVIRVMADARGIGACVLKNGFIIIDSIMARGQLMGIKALAEGGPRGAEGETGARDQYQSFDVVYASGERAGTPGQERAPDWSEAGKKQLGERFGLEA
;
A
#
# COMPACT_ATOMS: atom_id res chain seq x y z
N MET A 1 10.21 -4.70 29.57
CA MET A 1 8.86 -4.23 29.98
C MET A 1 8.37 -3.25 28.91
N ARG A 2 7.11 -3.41 28.46
CA ARG A 2 6.51 -2.95 27.20
C ARG A 2 6.59 -1.43 26.93
N ARG A 3 7.13 -1.03 25.77
CA ARG A 3 6.74 0.18 25.00
C ARG A 3 7.01 -0.07 23.50
N TYR A 4 6.06 -0.68 22.78
CA TYR A 4 6.20 -0.95 21.33
C TYR A 4 5.11 -0.30 20.46
N PHE A 5 4.18 0.45 21.06
CA PHE A 5 3.16 1.19 20.32
C PHE A 5 3.06 2.58 20.95
N ALA A 6 3.88 3.51 20.47
CA ALA A 6 3.59 4.93 20.69
C ALA A 6 2.50 5.29 19.68
N SER A 7 1.27 5.51 20.16
CA SER A 7 0.29 6.28 19.40
C SER A 7 0.86 7.67 19.22
N CYS A 8 1.30 8.02 18.01
CA CYS A 8 1.59 9.41 17.70
C CYS A 8 0.24 10.08 17.42
N VAL A 9 -0.29 10.70 18.47
CA VAL A 9 -1.31 11.74 18.40
C VAL A 9 -0.75 12.85 17.52
N CYS A 10 -1.59 13.40 16.63
CA CYS A 10 -1.26 14.52 15.76
C CYS A 10 -0.55 15.64 16.54
N GLU A 11 0.72 15.91 16.23
CA GLU A 11 1.36 17.16 16.63
C GLU A 11 0.96 18.25 15.62
N ALA A 12 0.22 19.24 16.11
CA ALA A 12 -0.13 20.42 15.34
C ALA A 12 1.14 21.20 14.99
N GLY A 13 1.57 21.17 13.72
CA GLY A 13 2.73 21.90 13.23
C GLY A 13 3.45 21.29 12.03
N GLU A 14 3.10 20.07 11.60
CA GLU A 14 3.71 19.47 10.41
C GLU A 14 3.21 20.12 9.11
N ARG A 15 4.12 20.22 8.12
CA ARG A 15 3.82 20.66 6.76
C ARG A 15 2.63 19.85 6.19
N PRO A 16 1.86 20.40 5.24
CA PRO A 16 0.87 19.61 4.50
C PRO A 16 1.50 18.31 4.04
N TYR A 17 0.86 17.19 4.36
CA TYR A 17 1.38 15.88 4.02
C TYR A 17 1.08 15.58 2.56
N GLU A 18 1.91 14.74 1.94
CA GLU A 18 1.89 14.45 0.50
C GLU A 18 0.54 13.91 -0.02
N LEU A 19 -0.27 13.31 0.87
CA LEU A 19 -1.61 12.83 0.57
C LEU A 19 -2.69 13.93 0.65
N ASP A 20 -2.47 15.01 1.40
CA ASP A 20 -3.47 16.06 1.62
C ASP A 20 -3.93 16.70 0.28
N PRO A 21 -3.04 16.97 -0.70
CA PRO A 21 -3.43 17.42 -2.04
C PRO A 21 -4.28 16.44 -2.85
N TRP A 22 -4.26 15.13 -2.53
CA TRP A 22 -5.08 14.15 -3.26
C TRP A 22 -6.56 14.18 -2.84
N PHE A 23 -6.81 14.72 -1.64
CA PHE A 23 -8.13 14.87 -1.06
C PHE A 23 -8.59 16.34 -1.05
N GLU A 24 -7.87 17.25 -1.70
CA GLU A 24 -8.28 18.64 -1.89
C GLU A 24 -9.49 18.71 -2.83
N GLU A 25 -10.68 18.66 -2.23
CA GLU A 25 -11.95 19.27 -2.66
C GLU A 25 -13.00 18.99 -1.56
N ASP A 26 -12.95 19.75 -0.46
CA ASP A 26 -14.05 19.75 0.52
C ASP A 26 -15.18 20.66 0.03
N LYS A 27 -16.17 20.05 -0.64
CA LYS A 27 -17.49 20.65 -0.88
C LYS A 27 -18.68 19.69 -0.67
N GLU A 28 -18.46 18.40 -0.33
CA GLU A 28 -19.48 17.36 -0.53
C GLU A 28 -19.75 16.42 0.67
N GLY A 29 -19.47 16.85 1.90
CA GLY A 29 -19.87 16.08 3.10
C GLY A 29 -19.14 14.74 3.28
N ARG A 30 -17.94 14.62 2.70
CA ARG A 30 -17.06 13.45 2.86
C ARG A 30 -16.34 13.50 4.20
N GLN A 31 -16.30 12.40 4.94
CA GLN A 31 -15.59 12.34 6.22
C GLN A 31 -14.17 11.79 6.04
N LEU A 32 -13.16 12.60 6.39
CA LEU A 32 -11.76 12.15 6.40
C LEU A 32 -11.48 11.17 7.54
N ILE A 33 -10.62 10.19 7.24
CA ILE A 33 -10.19 9.11 8.12
C ILE A 33 -8.66 9.01 8.02
N PRO A 34 -7.92 9.85 8.79
CA PRO A 34 -6.46 9.79 8.81
C PRO A 34 -5.97 8.67 9.72
N MET A 35 -5.00 7.89 9.25
CA MET A 35 -4.37 6.84 10.05
C MET A 35 -2.88 6.75 9.73
N THR A 36 -2.04 6.98 10.73
CA THR A 36 -0.58 6.95 10.59
C THR A 36 0.00 5.87 11.47
N ARG A 37 0.90 5.06 10.91
CA ARG A 37 1.68 4.06 11.64
C ARG A 37 3.13 4.22 11.31
N ALA A 38 3.98 3.91 12.28
CA ALA A 38 5.40 3.89 12.05
C ALA A 38 6.07 2.80 12.87
N ILE A 39 7.19 2.28 12.35
CA ILE A 39 8.01 1.28 13.02
C ILE A 39 9.49 1.54 12.76
N SER A 40 10.31 1.21 13.76
CA SER A 40 11.75 1.20 13.66
C SER A 40 12.23 -0.18 13.23
N ILE A 41 13.07 -0.24 12.20
CA ILE A 41 13.63 -1.45 11.61
C ILE A 41 15.15 -1.37 11.74
N VAL A 42 15.78 -2.43 12.24
CA VAL A 42 17.23 -2.56 12.41
C VAL A 42 17.85 -3.07 11.10
N ALA A 43 17.64 -2.29 10.03
CA ALA A 43 18.21 -2.51 8.71
C ALA A 43 18.31 -1.15 7.99
N PRO A 44 19.29 -0.95 7.10
CA PRO A 44 19.41 0.29 6.33
C PRO A 44 18.23 0.47 5.34
N PRO A 45 17.88 1.71 4.96
CA PRO A 45 16.75 1.99 4.06
C PRO A 45 16.78 1.19 2.75
N GLU A 46 17.98 0.99 2.20
CA GLU A 46 18.23 0.26 0.96
C GLU A 46 17.86 -1.22 1.04
N GLN A 47 17.82 -1.78 2.26
CA GLN A 47 17.40 -3.15 2.52
C GLN A 47 15.90 -3.24 2.81
N VAL A 48 15.27 -2.18 3.32
CA VAL A 48 13.83 -2.14 3.61
C VAL A 48 13.03 -1.82 2.35
N TRP A 49 13.52 -0.89 1.53
CA TRP A 49 12.81 -0.35 0.37
C TRP A 49 12.36 -1.42 -0.64
N PRO A 50 13.18 -2.41 -1.04
CA PRO A 50 12.75 -3.43 -1.99
C PRO A 50 11.55 -4.25 -1.53
N TRP A 51 11.37 -4.45 -0.22
CA TRP A 51 10.20 -5.15 0.33
C TRP A 51 8.91 -4.37 0.11
N LEU A 52 8.97 -3.03 0.26
CA LEU A 52 7.85 -2.16 -0.05
C LEU A 52 7.56 -2.15 -1.55
N CYS A 53 8.61 -2.10 -2.39
CA CYS A 53 8.47 -2.07 -3.84
C CYS A 53 7.73 -3.28 -4.42
N GLN A 54 7.78 -4.46 -3.79
CA GLN A 54 7.09 -5.65 -4.27
C GLN A 54 5.77 -5.95 -3.54
N MET A 55 5.50 -5.27 -2.43
CA MET A 55 4.30 -5.49 -1.61
C MET A 55 3.04 -5.20 -2.42
N GLY A 56 2.10 -6.16 -2.43
CA GLY A 56 0.87 -6.09 -3.22
C GLY A 56 1.07 -6.16 -4.74
N ARG A 57 2.31 -6.27 -5.21
CA ARG A 57 2.71 -6.30 -6.63
C ARG A 57 3.12 -7.70 -7.09
N GLY A 58 2.56 -8.74 -6.46
CA GLY A 58 2.85 -10.15 -6.76
C GLY A 58 3.60 -10.89 -5.66
N ALA A 59 4.03 -10.20 -4.59
CA ALA A 59 4.72 -10.79 -3.44
C ALA A 59 3.82 -11.01 -2.22
N GLY A 60 2.54 -10.67 -2.29
CA GLY A 60 1.61 -10.66 -1.15
C GLY A 60 1.74 -9.41 -0.28
N TRP A 61 1.12 -9.42 0.89
CA TRP A 61 0.98 -8.24 1.77
C TRP A 61 1.82 -8.30 3.05
N TYR A 62 2.46 -9.44 3.34
CA TYR A 62 3.25 -9.69 4.55
C TYR A 62 2.47 -9.55 5.86
N THR A 63 1.18 -9.90 5.85
CA THR A 63 0.33 -9.80 7.03
C THR A 63 -0.22 -11.18 7.43
N TYR A 64 -1.54 -11.37 7.41
CA TYR A 64 -2.25 -12.58 7.75
C TYR A 64 -2.77 -13.21 6.46
N ASP A 65 -1.91 -13.93 5.74
CA ASP A 65 -2.20 -14.49 4.40
C ASP A 65 -3.57 -15.21 4.28
N ARG A 66 -4.03 -15.85 5.36
CA ARG A 66 -5.35 -16.52 5.42
C ARG A 66 -6.54 -15.56 5.35
N LEU A 67 -6.35 -14.30 5.72
CA LEU A 67 -7.35 -13.24 5.73
C LEU A 67 -7.24 -12.34 4.51
N ASP A 68 -6.02 -11.99 4.08
CA ASP A 68 -5.78 -10.95 3.06
C ASP A 68 -5.10 -11.42 1.80
N ASN A 69 -4.79 -12.72 1.65
CA ASN A 69 -4.12 -13.24 0.46
C ASN A 69 -4.70 -14.58 0.01
N GLY A 70 -5.97 -14.84 0.32
CA GLY A 70 -6.66 -16.08 -0.07
C GLY A 70 -6.03 -17.37 0.48
N GLY A 71 -5.21 -17.28 1.53
CA GLY A 71 -4.41 -18.38 2.05
C GLY A 71 -3.12 -18.67 1.27
N ILE A 72 -2.85 -17.95 0.19
CA ILE A 72 -1.57 -18.00 -0.53
C ILE A 72 -0.51 -17.33 0.34
N LYS A 73 0.63 -18.01 0.50
CA LYS A 73 1.69 -17.51 1.37
C LYS A 73 2.43 -16.36 0.68
N SER A 74 2.57 -15.22 1.35
CA SER A 74 3.39 -14.10 0.87
C SER A 74 4.85 -14.53 0.69
N ALA A 75 5.56 -13.86 -0.23
CA ALA A 75 6.97 -14.11 -0.51
C ALA A 75 7.83 -13.88 0.74
N GLN A 76 8.89 -14.67 0.89
CA GLN A 76 9.85 -14.54 1.99
C GLN A 76 11.25 -14.13 1.49
N HIS A 77 11.34 -13.68 0.24
CA HIS A 77 12.51 -13.13 -0.44
C HIS A 77 12.07 -12.01 -1.40
N LEU A 78 13.04 -11.33 -2.01
CA LEU A 78 12.79 -10.39 -3.10
C LEU A 78 12.59 -11.18 -4.38
N VAL A 79 11.39 -11.10 -4.96
CA VAL A 79 10.93 -11.93 -6.06
C VAL A 79 11.56 -11.46 -7.37
N SER A 80 12.25 -12.36 -8.07
CA SER A 80 13.09 -12.01 -9.22
C SER A 80 12.33 -11.43 -10.43
N TRP A 81 11.07 -11.83 -10.61
CA TRP A 81 10.25 -11.45 -11.77
C TRP A 81 9.38 -10.22 -11.54
N ILE A 82 9.38 -9.65 -10.33
CA ILE A 82 8.64 -8.41 -10.05
C ILE A 82 9.49 -7.23 -10.53
N PRO A 83 9.02 -6.43 -11.50
CA PRO A 83 9.77 -5.28 -11.99
C PRO A 83 9.81 -4.16 -10.94
N GLU A 84 10.76 -3.24 -11.08
CA GLU A 84 10.77 -1.98 -10.30
C GLU A 84 9.41 -1.25 -10.42
N PRO A 85 8.92 -0.64 -9.33
CA PRO A 85 7.64 0.04 -9.32
C PRO A 85 7.65 1.24 -10.27
N ARG A 86 6.55 1.41 -11.01
CA ARG A 86 6.36 2.51 -11.97
C ARG A 86 5.00 3.14 -11.78
N LEU A 87 4.92 4.45 -12.05
CA LEU A 87 3.65 5.16 -12.08
C LEU A 87 2.67 4.42 -13.01
N GLY A 88 1.46 4.16 -12.50
CA GLY A 88 0.43 3.41 -13.20
C GLY A 88 0.39 1.90 -12.91
N ASP A 89 1.32 1.34 -12.14
CA ASP A 89 1.16 -0.01 -11.59
C ASP A 89 -0.16 -0.10 -10.81
N ALA A 90 -0.95 -1.15 -11.03
CA ALA A 90 -2.27 -1.32 -10.45
C ALA A 90 -2.37 -2.64 -9.68
N ALA A 91 -2.92 -2.58 -8.47
CA ALA A 91 -3.10 -3.70 -7.54
C ALA A 91 -4.43 -3.56 -6.79
N ALA A 92 -4.74 -4.48 -5.87
CA ALA A 92 -5.99 -4.47 -5.09
C ALA A 92 -6.27 -3.13 -4.36
N VAL A 93 -5.22 -2.40 -3.99
CA VAL A 93 -5.29 -1.14 -3.24
C VAL A 93 -5.38 0.12 -4.10
N GLY A 94 -5.55 -0.04 -5.42
CA GLY A 94 -5.58 1.05 -6.40
C GLY A 94 -4.33 1.07 -7.27
N TYR A 95 -3.96 2.25 -7.78
CA TYR A 95 -2.80 2.40 -8.66
C TYR A 95 -1.72 3.30 -8.06
N LEU A 96 -0.48 3.02 -8.42
CA LEU A 96 0.70 3.76 -7.99
C LEU A 96 0.69 5.13 -8.68
N ARG A 97 0.45 6.17 -7.88
CA ARG A 97 0.25 7.54 -8.34
C ARG A 97 1.47 8.43 -8.12
N GLU A 98 2.29 8.12 -7.11
CA GLU A 98 3.53 8.84 -6.82
C GLU A 98 4.66 7.87 -6.48
N ILE A 99 5.85 8.17 -6.99
CA ILE A 99 7.08 7.45 -6.67
C ILE A 99 8.25 8.44 -6.61
N ARG A 100 9.03 8.35 -5.55
CA ARG A 100 10.27 9.11 -5.30
C ARG A 100 11.27 8.16 -4.63
N PRO A 101 12.56 8.53 -4.52
CA PRO A 101 13.51 7.72 -3.77
C PRO A 101 13.00 7.49 -2.33
N HIS A 102 12.79 6.23 -1.97
CA HIS A 102 12.32 5.80 -0.65
C HIS A 102 10.93 6.27 -0.23
N GLU A 103 10.09 6.70 -1.18
CA GLU A 103 8.73 7.15 -0.93
C GLU A 103 7.80 6.77 -2.08
N MET A 104 6.64 6.20 -1.77
CA MET A 104 5.65 5.82 -2.79
C MET A 104 4.23 6.01 -2.30
N GLY A 105 3.33 6.24 -3.25
CA GLY A 105 1.96 6.62 -2.99
C GLY A 105 0.93 5.89 -3.87
N TRP A 106 0.01 5.17 -3.26
CA TRP A 106 -1.09 4.45 -3.92
C TRP A 106 -2.41 5.20 -3.80
N TRP A 107 -3.16 5.27 -4.90
CA TRP A 107 -4.45 5.94 -4.96
C TRP A 107 -5.57 5.00 -5.37
N LEU A 108 -6.60 4.93 -4.53
CA LEU A 108 -7.89 4.32 -4.79
C LEU A 108 -8.90 5.45 -5.07
N PRO A 109 -9.30 5.66 -6.33
CA PRO A 109 -10.15 6.79 -6.73
C PRO A 109 -11.60 6.68 -6.24
N GLY A 110 -12.06 5.50 -5.85
CA GLY A 110 -13.42 5.27 -5.37
C GLY A 110 -13.84 3.81 -5.49
N GLU A 111 -14.21 3.18 -4.38
CA GLU A 111 -14.80 1.84 -4.32
C GLU A 111 -16.12 1.88 -3.54
N THR A 112 -17.14 1.17 -4.03
CA THR A 112 -18.43 1.13 -3.33
C THR A 112 -18.45 -0.04 -2.35
N GLN A 113 -18.48 0.26 -1.06
CA GLN A 113 -18.55 -0.75 -0.01
C GLN A 113 -19.67 -0.43 0.97
N LEU A 114 -20.57 -1.39 1.19
CA LEU A 114 -21.71 -1.25 2.12
C LEU A 114 -22.57 0.01 1.87
N GLY A 115 -22.75 0.40 0.60
CA GLY A 115 -23.52 1.59 0.22
C GLY A 115 -22.84 2.92 0.53
N ALA A 116 -21.54 2.91 0.82
CA ALA A 116 -20.70 4.09 0.90
C ALA A 116 -19.61 4.03 -0.18
N GLU A 117 -19.33 5.18 -0.78
CA GLU A 117 -18.23 5.34 -1.73
C GLU A 117 -16.98 5.75 -0.96
N LEU A 118 -15.96 4.90 -0.96
CA LEU A 118 -14.70 5.05 -0.25
C LEU A 118 -13.58 5.46 -1.21
N ARG A 119 -12.90 6.57 -0.95
CA ARG A 119 -11.62 6.93 -1.58
C ARG A 119 -10.49 6.71 -0.59
N MET A 120 -9.31 6.32 -1.07
CA MET A 120 -8.18 6.06 -0.21
C MET A 120 -6.84 6.41 -0.88
N GLY A 121 -5.95 7.01 -0.10
CA GLY A 121 -4.56 7.28 -0.46
C GLY A 121 -3.65 6.65 0.58
N ILE A 122 -2.65 5.90 0.13
CA ILE A 122 -1.66 5.26 1.00
C ILE A 122 -0.30 5.81 0.63
N SER A 123 0.38 6.46 1.56
CA SER A 123 1.77 6.90 1.42
C SER A 123 2.65 6.03 2.31
N MET A 124 3.78 5.59 1.75
CA MET A 124 4.79 4.82 2.44
C MET A 124 6.13 5.51 2.28
N LYS A 125 6.83 5.71 3.39
CA LYS A 125 8.11 6.41 3.43
C LYS A 125 9.11 5.66 4.29
N VAL A 126 10.31 5.55 3.77
CA VAL A 126 11.48 4.97 4.43
C VAL A 126 12.49 6.10 4.63
N SER A 127 12.95 6.30 5.86
CA SER A 127 13.98 7.29 6.17
C SER A 127 15.00 6.72 7.15
N PRO A 128 16.28 7.16 7.11
CA PRO A 128 17.27 6.76 8.10
C PRO A 128 16.83 7.08 9.54
N GLU A 129 17.10 6.16 10.47
CA GLU A 129 16.90 6.35 11.92
C GLU A 129 18.09 5.72 12.67
N GLY A 130 19.07 6.54 13.04
CA GLY A 130 20.35 6.04 13.58
C GLY A 130 21.07 5.15 12.57
N SER A 131 21.36 3.91 12.95
CA SER A 131 21.93 2.88 12.06
C SER A 131 20.86 2.04 11.34
N GLY A 132 19.58 2.34 11.56
CA GLY A 132 18.45 1.60 10.99
C GLY A 132 17.54 2.51 10.19
N THR A 133 16.26 2.14 10.15
CA THR A 133 15.24 2.74 9.31
C THR A 133 13.99 3.04 10.11
N ARG A 134 13.42 4.22 9.86
CA ARG A 134 12.05 4.57 10.19
C ARG A 134 11.17 4.32 8.96
N LEU A 135 10.25 3.37 9.08
CA LEU A 135 9.17 3.17 8.11
C LEU A 135 7.91 3.86 8.63
N VAL A 136 7.33 4.75 7.82
CA VAL A 136 6.05 5.41 8.06
C VAL A 136 5.07 5.00 6.96
N ILE A 137 3.89 4.51 7.35
CA ILE A 137 2.77 4.27 6.45
C ILE A 137 1.61 5.14 6.91
N ARG A 138 1.14 5.99 6.03
CA ARG A 138 -0.03 6.83 6.24
C ARG A 138 -1.13 6.43 5.28
N VAL A 139 -2.31 6.23 5.82
CA VAL A 139 -3.53 6.00 5.07
C VAL A 139 -4.43 7.21 5.32
N MET A 140 -4.86 7.84 4.24
CA MET A 140 -5.92 8.84 4.25
C MET A 140 -7.07 8.24 3.49
N ALA A 141 -8.27 8.20 4.07
CA ALA A 141 -9.46 7.77 3.37
C ALA A 141 -10.58 8.78 3.58
N ASP A 142 -11.51 8.81 2.63
CA ASP A 142 -12.79 9.48 2.82
C ASP A 142 -13.94 8.60 2.37
N ALA A 143 -15.11 8.80 3.00
CA ALA A 143 -16.31 8.10 2.61
C ALA A 143 -17.50 9.04 2.55
N ARG A 144 -18.42 8.79 1.60
CA ARG A 144 -19.76 9.37 1.58
C ARG A 144 -20.84 8.30 1.45
N GLY A 145 -22.04 8.58 1.97
CA GLY A 145 -23.21 7.71 1.87
C GLY A 145 -23.74 7.24 3.23
N ILE A 146 -24.87 6.52 3.20
CA ILE A 146 -25.63 6.11 4.39
C ILE A 146 -24.80 5.19 5.31
N GLY A 147 -23.89 4.40 4.72
CA GLY A 147 -22.99 3.50 5.45
C GLY A 147 -21.70 4.14 5.99
N ALA A 148 -21.42 5.41 5.70
CA ALA A 148 -20.08 5.99 5.91
C ALA A 148 -19.61 5.96 7.37
N CYS A 149 -20.51 6.19 8.33
CA CYS A 149 -20.16 6.15 9.76
C CYS A 149 -19.82 4.73 10.25
N VAL A 150 -20.57 3.72 9.78
CA VAL A 150 -20.34 2.32 10.13
C VAL A 150 -19.04 1.84 9.48
N LEU A 151 -18.87 2.14 8.19
CA LEU A 151 -17.66 1.82 7.43
C LEU A 151 -16.42 2.44 8.10
N LYS A 152 -16.47 3.72 8.48
CA LYS A 152 -15.38 4.42 9.16
C LYS A 152 -14.87 3.69 10.40
N ASN A 153 -15.76 3.35 11.33
CA ASN A 153 -15.35 2.73 12.59
C ASN A 153 -14.83 1.31 12.38
N GLY A 154 -15.48 0.52 11.52
CA GLY A 154 -15.01 -0.82 11.18
C GLY A 154 -13.65 -0.80 10.48
N PHE A 155 -13.49 0.10 9.50
CA PHE A 155 -12.26 0.27 8.73
C PHE A 155 -11.07 0.61 9.63
N ILE A 156 -11.20 1.57 10.55
CA ILE A 156 -10.10 1.93 11.47
C ILE A 156 -9.62 0.73 12.29
N ILE A 157 -10.55 -0.09 12.80
CA ILE A 157 -10.22 -1.24 13.64
C ILE A 157 -9.52 -2.33 12.83
N ILE A 158 -10.12 -2.72 11.70
CA ILE A 158 -9.59 -3.75 10.82
C ILE A 158 -8.21 -3.33 10.32
N ASP A 159 -8.09 -2.11 9.80
CA ASP A 159 -6.85 -1.61 9.25
C ASP A 159 -5.76 -1.48 10.31
N SER A 160 -6.08 -1.13 11.57
CA SER A 160 -5.09 -1.09 12.65
C SER A 160 -4.47 -2.47 12.95
N ILE A 161 -5.25 -3.54 12.84
CA ILE A 161 -4.77 -4.92 13.03
C ILE A 161 -3.91 -5.36 11.83
N MET A 162 -4.40 -5.10 10.62
CA MET A 162 -3.73 -5.46 9.36
C MET A 162 -2.41 -4.70 9.20
N ALA A 163 -2.43 -3.37 9.37
CA ALA A 163 -1.24 -2.52 9.28
C ALA A 163 -0.18 -2.92 10.32
N ARG A 164 -0.60 -3.32 11.53
CA ARG A 164 0.33 -3.86 12.52
C ARG A 164 0.98 -5.15 12.04
N GLY A 165 0.19 -6.09 11.51
CA GLY A 165 0.70 -7.34 10.95
C GLY A 165 1.72 -7.09 9.84
N GLN A 166 1.35 -6.23 8.89
CA GLN A 166 2.18 -5.80 7.77
C GLN A 166 3.52 -5.22 8.20
N LEU A 167 3.50 -4.22 9.10
CA LEU A 167 4.72 -3.57 9.57
C LEU A 167 5.65 -4.55 10.29
N MET A 168 5.09 -5.47 11.08
CA MET A 168 5.87 -6.51 11.74
C MET A 168 6.43 -7.54 10.75
N GLY A 169 5.66 -7.90 9.71
CA GLY A 169 6.11 -8.79 8.64
C GLY A 169 7.27 -8.19 7.85
N ILE A 170 7.13 -6.94 7.39
CA ILE A 170 8.18 -6.20 6.68
C ILE A 170 9.42 -6.07 7.57
N LYS A 171 9.26 -5.70 8.85
CA LYS A 171 10.38 -5.63 9.80
C LYS A 171 11.12 -6.96 9.88
N ALA A 172 10.41 -8.07 10.08
CA ALA A 172 11.02 -9.39 10.20
C ALA A 172 11.75 -9.83 8.92
N LEU A 173 11.20 -9.52 7.75
CA LEU A 173 11.80 -9.82 6.45
C LEU A 173 13.05 -8.97 6.21
N ALA A 174 12.96 -7.66 6.46
CA ALA A 174 14.08 -6.75 6.29
C ALA A 174 15.24 -7.07 7.25
N GLU A 175 14.95 -7.35 8.53
CA GLU A 175 15.99 -7.69 9.53
C GLU A 175 16.59 -9.09 9.33
N GLY A 176 15.83 -10.00 8.72
CA GLY A 176 16.29 -11.36 8.43
C GLY A 176 17.33 -11.46 7.32
N GLY A 177 17.58 -10.37 6.57
CA GLY A 177 18.45 -10.37 5.41
C GLY A 177 17.79 -10.94 4.15
N PRO A 178 18.31 -10.63 2.95
CA PRO A 178 17.80 -11.19 1.71
C PRO A 178 17.98 -12.71 1.71
N ARG A 179 16.86 -13.44 1.64
CA ARG A 179 16.86 -14.88 1.37
C ARG A 179 16.97 -15.11 -0.13
N GLY A 180 17.65 -16.18 -0.53
CA GLY A 180 17.73 -16.54 -1.95
C GLY A 180 16.37 -16.89 -2.54
N ALA A 181 16.26 -16.81 -3.87
CA ALA A 181 15.09 -17.19 -4.67
C ALA A 181 14.80 -18.71 -4.67
N GLU A 182 15.28 -19.45 -3.67
CA GLU A 182 15.04 -20.88 -3.54
C GLU A 182 13.54 -21.15 -3.41
N GLY A 183 12.99 -21.87 -4.38
CA GLY A 183 11.57 -22.19 -4.44
C GLY A 183 10.72 -21.25 -5.31
N GLU A 184 11.29 -20.24 -5.97
CA GLU A 184 10.58 -19.53 -7.04
C GLU A 184 10.28 -20.47 -8.20
N THR A 185 9.00 -20.60 -8.57
CA THR A 185 8.58 -21.38 -9.74
C THR A 185 8.54 -20.53 -11.00
N GLY A 186 8.61 -19.21 -10.86
CA GLY A 186 8.36 -18.23 -11.92
C GLY A 186 6.87 -18.02 -12.22
N ALA A 187 5.98 -18.74 -11.53
CA ALA A 187 4.54 -18.51 -11.64
C ALA A 187 4.18 -17.17 -11.01
N ARG A 188 3.46 -16.32 -11.77
CA ARG A 188 3.20 -14.94 -11.35
C ARG A 188 2.10 -14.82 -10.29
N ASP A 189 1.38 -15.89 -10.01
CA ASP A 189 0.37 -16.04 -8.95
C ASP A 189 0.90 -16.78 -7.72
N GLN A 190 2.19 -17.14 -7.70
CA GLN A 190 2.78 -17.99 -6.66
C GLN A 190 2.60 -17.46 -5.23
N TYR A 191 2.72 -16.14 -5.06
CA TYR A 191 2.74 -15.51 -3.73
C TYR A 191 1.55 -14.57 -3.49
N GLN A 192 0.61 -14.45 -4.44
CA GLN A 192 -0.49 -13.50 -4.33
C GLN A 192 -1.76 -13.98 -5.02
N SER A 193 -2.90 -13.85 -4.33
CA SER A 193 -4.20 -14.30 -4.83
C SER A 193 -4.90 -13.32 -5.77
N PHE A 194 -4.39 -12.10 -5.90
CA PHE A 194 -5.07 -10.96 -6.52
C PHE A 194 -4.36 -10.46 -7.77
N ASP A 195 -5.11 -10.12 -8.82
CA ASP A 195 -4.59 -9.58 -10.08
C ASP A 195 -3.80 -8.28 -9.85
N VAL A 196 -2.70 -8.15 -10.58
CA VAL A 196 -1.79 -7.01 -10.61
C VAL A 196 -1.51 -6.72 -12.07
N VAL A 197 -1.56 -5.44 -12.43
CA VAL A 197 -1.18 -4.97 -13.76
C VAL A 197 -0.04 -3.99 -13.61
N TYR A 198 1.15 -4.35 -14.08
CA TYR A 198 2.27 -3.42 -14.13
C TYR A 198 2.06 -2.38 -15.23
N ALA A 199 2.73 -1.23 -15.12
CA ALA A 199 2.65 -0.16 -16.11
C ALA A 199 3.06 -0.58 -17.53
N SER A 200 3.85 -1.66 -17.68
CA SER A 200 4.18 -2.25 -18.98
C SER A 200 3.04 -3.05 -19.62
N GLY A 201 1.95 -3.31 -18.89
CA GLY A 201 0.84 -4.19 -19.28
C GLY A 201 1.03 -5.66 -18.88
N GLU A 202 2.23 -6.01 -18.41
CA GLU A 202 2.50 -7.30 -17.78
C GLU A 202 1.65 -7.51 -16.52
N ARG A 203 1.31 -8.76 -16.22
CA ARG A 203 0.43 -9.09 -15.09
C ARG A 203 1.03 -10.08 -14.11
N ALA A 204 0.51 -10.10 -12.89
CA ALA A 204 0.79 -11.07 -11.84
C ALA A 204 -0.46 -11.33 -10.99
N GLY A 205 -0.46 -12.40 -10.20
CA GLY A 205 -1.63 -12.83 -9.42
C GLY A 205 -2.70 -13.53 -10.25
N THR A 206 -3.84 -13.78 -9.61
CA THR A 206 -4.95 -14.51 -10.22
C THR A 206 -5.92 -13.55 -10.94
N PRO A 207 -6.10 -13.67 -12.27
CA PRO A 207 -7.03 -12.83 -13.02
C PRO A 207 -8.45 -12.89 -12.48
N GLY A 208 -9.11 -11.72 -12.38
CA GLY A 208 -10.52 -11.61 -11.96
C GLY A 208 -10.77 -11.74 -10.45
N GLN A 209 -9.72 -11.89 -9.62
CA GLN A 209 -9.86 -11.85 -8.16
C GLN A 209 -9.86 -10.43 -7.59
N GLU A 210 -9.52 -9.41 -8.38
CA GLU A 210 -9.52 -7.99 -7.97
C GLU A 210 -9.82 -7.04 -9.15
N ARG A 211 -10.02 -5.75 -8.84
CA ARG A 211 -10.32 -4.67 -9.80
C ARG A 211 -9.08 -4.00 -10.43
N ALA A 212 -7.92 -4.66 -10.44
CA ALA A 212 -6.69 -4.09 -10.98
C ALA A 212 -6.82 -3.54 -12.42
N PRO A 213 -7.60 -4.14 -13.35
CA PRO A 213 -7.85 -3.54 -14.66
C PRO A 213 -8.55 -2.17 -14.58
N ASP A 214 -9.57 -2.03 -13.73
CA ASP A 214 -10.31 -0.77 -13.56
C ASP A 214 -9.38 0.33 -13.01
N TRP A 215 -8.50 -0.04 -12.07
CA TRP A 215 -7.51 0.87 -11.49
C TRP A 215 -6.44 1.28 -12.49
N SER A 216 -6.02 0.37 -13.36
CA SER A 216 -5.06 0.68 -14.42
C SER A 216 -5.64 1.74 -15.38
N GLU A 217 -6.90 1.57 -15.81
CA GLU A 217 -7.56 2.54 -16.69
C GLU A 217 -7.79 3.89 -16.01
N ALA A 218 -8.26 3.90 -14.77
CA ALA A 218 -8.40 5.13 -13.98
C ALA A 218 -7.05 5.84 -13.81
N GLY A 219 -5.99 5.08 -13.53
CA GLY A 219 -4.63 5.59 -13.38
C GLY A 219 -4.10 6.22 -14.65
N LYS A 220 -4.22 5.55 -15.81
CA LYS A 220 -3.82 6.09 -17.12
C LYS A 220 -4.53 7.41 -17.43
N LYS A 221 -5.85 7.46 -17.22
CA LYS A 221 -6.62 8.70 -17.43
C LYS A 221 -6.09 9.84 -16.56
N GLN A 222 -5.95 9.61 -15.26
CA GLN A 222 -5.55 10.67 -14.32
C GLN A 222 -4.08 11.09 -14.48
N LEU A 223 -3.19 10.14 -14.80
CA LEU A 223 -1.78 10.44 -15.10
C LEU A 223 -1.64 11.19 -16.43
N GLY A 224 -2.42 10.81 -17.46
CA GLY A 224 -2.46 11.52 -18.74
C GLY A 224 -2.94 12.96 -18.58
N GLU A 225 -4.01 13.19 -17.81
CA GLU A 225 -4.51 14.54 -17.47
C GLU A 225 -3.47 15.39 -16.73
N ARG A 226 -2.69 14.79 -15.81
CA ARG A 226 -1.71 15.51 -14.96
C ARG A 226 -0.36 15.76 -15.64
N PHE A 227 0.11 14.82 -16.46
CA PHE A 227 1.46 14.80 -17.03
C PHE A 227 1.51 14.93 -18.56
N GLY A 228 0.36 15.04 -19.25
CA GLY A 228 0.30 15.19 -20.70
C GLY A 228 0.79 13.97 -21.48
N LEU A 229 0.77 12.80 -20.86
CA LEU A 229 1.11 11.53 -21.50
C LEU A 229 -0.16 11.02 -22.20
N GLU A 230 -0.19 11.05 -23.54
CA GLU A 230 -1.29 10.44 -24.30
C GLU A 230 -1.31 8.92 -24.05
N ALA A 231 -2.52 8.38 -23.91
CA ALA A 231 -2.79 6.96 -23.69
C ALA A 231 -2.48 6.11 -24.93
#